data_AF-A0A9D8JIG3-F1
#
_entry.id   AF-A0A9D8JIG3-F1
#
_cell.length_a   1.000
_cell.length_b   1.000
_cell.length_c   1.000
_cell.angle_alpha   90.00
_cell.angle_beta   90.00
_cell.angle_gamma   90.00
#
_symmetry.space_group_name_H-M   'P 1'
#
loop_
_entity.id
_entity.type
_entity.pdbx_description
1 polymer ?
#
loop_
_entity_poly.entity_id
_entity_poly.type
_entity_poly.pdbx_seq_one_letter_code
_entity_poly.pdbx_strand_id
1 'polypeptide(L)'
;MKKYQHLYGPVPSRRLGRSLGIDLVPHKICTYDCIYCQIGKTTQKTWVREEYISVNEILEEIERFLKEEASSIDYLSLGGSGEPTLHSGIGRLIRGIKAITSIPVAVITNGALFYEQSVRDDLLMADVVLPSMDAVSRDVFEKINRPNPSFSPERMVEGLVEFRKVFNGQIWLEILFCKGVNDHPGELLRMKEAIDQIRPDQIHINTVVRPPSEKWATPLSQKEMEKIKEFFGEKAILIPEFDRHSFVLAGRDMEEEILNILRRRPLSLNDLSKGMDIPVEELESHVQLLIQKRTIKARSFGGSIFYEVEKEIERS
;
A
#
# COMPACT_ATOMS: atom_id res chain seq x y z
N MET A 1 -6.78 -8.69 -25.72
CA MET A 1 -5.51 -7.98 -25.42
C MET A 1 -4.75 -8.77 -24.37
N LYS A 2 -3.41 -8.83 -24.42
CA LYS A 2 -2.65 -9.48 -23.35
C LYS A 2 -2.85 -8.69 -22.06
N LYS A 3 -3.39 -9.37 -21.05
CA LYS A 3 -3.62 -8.85 -19.71
C LYS A 3 -2.29 -8.44 -19.08
N TYR A 4 -2.25 -7.29 -18.43
CA TYR A 4 -1.12 -6.90 -17.57
C TYR A 4 -1.11 -7.81 -16.35
N GLN A 5 0.01 -8.47 -16.09
CA GLN A 5 0.16 -9.41 -14.98
C GLN A 5 0.65 -8.71 -13.71
N HIS A 6 1.47 -7.68 -13.86
CA HIS A 6 2.17 -7.02 -12.75
C HIS A 6 1.68 -5.59 -12.52
N LEU A 7 0.93 -5.03 -13.47
CA LEU A 7 0.35 -3.70 -13.34
C LEU A 7 -1.10 -3.76 -12.87
N TYR A 8 -1.51 -2.78 -12.08
CA TYR A 8 -2.91 -2.61 -11.69
C TYR A 8 -3.29 -1.12 -11.62
N GLY A 9 -4.53 -0.82 -12.02
CA GLY A 9 -5.00 0.55 -12.15
C GLY A 9 -4.75 1.14 -13.54
N PRO A 10 -4.60 2.47 -13.66
CA PRO A 10 -4.45 3.47 -12.59
C PRO A 10 -5.68 3.56 -11.68
N VAL A 11 -5.45 3.63 -10.38
CA VAL A 11 -6.52 3.71 -9.35
C VAL A 11 -6.41 5.01 -8.56
N PRO A 12 -7.50 5.50 -7.94
CA PRO A 12 -7.40 6.60 -7.01
C PRO A 12 -6.67 6.10 -5.76
N SER A 13 -5.56 6.76 -5.48
CA SER A 13 -4.79 6.65 -4.26
C SER A 13 -5.25 7.72 -3.29
N ARG A 14 -5.42 7.35 -2.02
CA ARG A 14 -5.72 8.30 -0.93
C ARG A 14 -4.57 9.29 -0.66
N ARG A 15 -3.41 9.09 -1.30
CA ARG A 15 -2.14 9.79 -1.03
C ARG A 15 -1.41 10.26 -2.28
N LEU A 16 -1.60 9.58 -3.41
CA LEU A 16 -0.77 9.71 -4.62
C LEU A 16 -1.61 10.08 -5.86
N GLY A 17 -2.76 10.73 -5.67
CA GLY A 17 -3.68 11.05 -6.77
C GLY A 17 -4.08 9.80 -7.55
N ARG A 18 -4.03 9.86 -8.88
CA ARG A 18 -4.25 8.74 -9.78
C ARG A 18 -2.95 8.00 -10.06
N SER A 19 -2.80 6.80 -9.49
CA SER A 19 -1.54 6.06 -9.56
C SER A 19 -1.70 4.69 -10.21
N LEU A 20 -0.75 4.33 -11.09
CA LEU A 20 -0.58 2.98 -11.61
C LEU A 20 0.28 2.19 -10.63
N GLY A 21 -0.26 1.11 -10.09
CA GLY A 21 0.45 0.23 -9.18
C GLY A 21 1.22 -0.87 -9.90
N ILE A 22 2.37 -1.24 -9.34
CA ILE A 22 3.31 -2.19 -9.90
C ILE A 22 3.69 -3.20 -8.81
N ASP A 23 3.28 -4.45 -8.99
CA ASP A 23 3.66 -5.54 -8.10
C ASP A 23 5.06 -6.04 -8.41
N LEU A 24 5.88 -6.17 -7.37
CA LEU A 24 7.24 -6.68 -7.48
C LEU A 24 7.42 -8.07 -6.89
N VAL A 25 6.43 -8.56 -6.15
CA VAL A 25 6.50 -9.85 -5.46
C VAL A 25 5.17 -10.59 -5.59
N PRO A 26 5.18 -11.93 -5.56
CA PRO A 26 3.97 -12.72 -5.42
C PRO A 26 3.12 -12.32 -4.22
N HIS A 27 1.84 -12.65 -4.31
CA HIS A 27 0.85 -12.28 -3.33
C HIS A 27 1.25 -12.72 -1.91
N LYS A 28 1.34 -11.73 -1.02
CA LYS A 28 1.62 -11.84 0.41
C LYS A 28 3.00 -12.40 0.78
N ILE A 29 4.00 -12.21 -0.08
CA ILE A 29 5.42 -12.29 0.32
C ILE A 29 5.81 -10.98 1.02
N CYS A 30 6.18 -11.05 2.30
CA CYS A 30 6.42 -9.87 3.12
C CYS A 30 7.41 -10.18 4.26
N THR A 31 8.06 -9.16 4.82
CA THR A 31 8.88 -9.28 6.04
C THR A 31 8.03 -9.34 7.32
N TYR A 32 6.80 -8.82 7.27
CA TYR A 32 5.86 -8.67 8.38
C TYR A 32 4.53 -9.41 8.13
N ASP A 33 3.80 -9.70 9.21
CA ASP A 33 2.43 -10.23 9.17
C ASP A 33 1.44 -9.32 9.91
N CYS A 34 1.31 -8.08 9.44
CA CYS A 34 0.54 -7.06 10.14
C CYS A 34 -0.93 -7.44 10.35
N ILE A 35 -1.45 -7.17 11.55
CA ILE A 35 -2.83 -7.49 11.97
C ILE A 35 -3.90 -6.73 11.18
N TYR A 36 -3.54 -5.57 10.64
CA TYR A 36 -4.43 -4.68 9.93
C TYR A 36 -4.36 -4.88 8.41
N CYS A 37 -3.49 -5.76 7.91
CA CYS A 37 -3.20 -5.86 6.49
C CYS A 37 -4.45 -6.19 5.67
N GLN A 38 -4.91 -5.26 4.84
CA GLN A 38 -6.11 -5.39 4.01
C GLN A 38 -6.00 -6.49 2.93
N ILE A 39 -4.78 -6.86 2.58
CA ILE A 39 -4.47 -7.91 1.59
C ILE A 39 -4.62 -9.30 2.24
N GLY A 40 -4.57 -9.39 3.57
CA GLY A 40 -4.71 -10.62 4.35
C GLY A 40 -3.43 -11.08 5.01
N LYS A 41 -3.43 -12.34 5.47
CA LYS A 41 -2.30 -12.97 6.16
C LYS A 41 -1.15 -13.28 5.22
N THR A 42 0.06 -13.16 5.74
CA THR A 42 1.31 -13.39 5.02
C THR A 42 1.45 -14.86 4.67
N THR A 43 1.64 -15.14 3.38
CA THR A 43 1.77 -16.50 2.84
C THR A 43 3.19 -17.00 3.02
N GLN A 44 4.16 -16.11 2.80
CA GLN A 44 5.57 -16.37 3.00
C GLN A 44 6.22 -15.18 3.70
N LYS A 45 6.58 -15.38 4.98
CA LYS A 45 7.34 -14.39 5.74
C LYS A 45 8.83 -14.61 5.51
N THR A 46 9.50 -13.69 4.83
CA THR A 46 10.91 -13.84 4.41
C THR A 46 11.67 -12.52 4.52
N TRP A 47 12.99 -12.64 4.60
CA TRP A 47 13.97 -11.54 4.58
C TRP A 47 14.96 -11.70 3.42
N VAL A 48 14.80 -12.75 2.61
CA VAL A 48 15.63 -13.03 1.45
C VAL A 48 15.20 -12.12 0.32
N ARG A 49 16.16 -11.38 -0.25
CA ARG A 49 15.93 -10.55 -1.43
C ARG A 49 16.19 -11.36 -2.69
N GLU A 50 15.21 -11.44 -3.58
CA GLU A 50 15.29 -12.18 -4.84
C GLU A 50 14.63 -11.38 -5.96
N GLU A 51 14.93 -11.72 -7.21
CA GLU A 51 14.16 -11.21 -8.36
C GLU A 51 12.89 -12.05 -8.52
N TYR A 52 11.91 -11.77 -7.65
CA TYR A 52 10.64 -12.50 -7.60
C TYR A 52 9.83 -12.37 -8.90
N ILE A 53 9.97 -11.25 -9.61
CA ILE A 53 9.34 -10.98 -10.90
C ILE A 53 10.41 -10.32 -11.79
N SER A 54 10.53 -10.74 -13.05
CA SER A 54 11.57 -10.20 -13.93
C SER A 54 11.44 -8.68 -14.10
N VAL A 55 12.54 -7.95 -13.87
CA VAL A 55 12.57 -6.49 -14.11
C VAL A 55 12.20 -6.16 -15.55
N ASN A 56 12.65 -6.97 -16.50
CA ASN A 56 12.39 -6.75 -17.93
C ASN A 56 10.92 -6.94 -18.25
N GLU A 57 10.28 -7.97 -17.69
CA GLU A 57 8.85 -8.22 -17.90
C GLU A 57 8.00 -7.03 -17.39
N ILE A 58 8.34 -6.49 -16.22
CA ILE A 58 7.65 -5.31 -15.67
C ILE A 58 7.86 -4.08 -16.55
N LEU A 59 9.10 -3.81 -17.00
CA LEU A 59 9.39 -2.65 -17.85
C LEU A 59 8.65 -2.74 -19.20
N GLU A 60 8.61 -3.92 -19.82
CA GLU A 60 7.85 -4.15 -21.05
C GLU A 60 6.34 -3.91 -20.85
N GLU A 61 5.78 -4.35 -19.72
CA GLU A 61 4.39 -4.05 -19.38
C GLU A 61 4.15 -2.54 -19.21
N ILE A 62 5.04 -1.83 -18.52
CA ILE A 62 4.90 -0.38 -18.30
C ILE A 62 4.96 0.37 -19.63
N GLU A 63 5.94 0.05 -20.49
CA GLU A 63 6.05 0.67 -21.81
C GLU A 63 4.82 0.44 -22.68
N ARG A 64 4.28 -0.78 -22.67
CA ARG A 64 3.06 -1.10 -23.41
C ARG A 64 1.87 -0.32 -22.86
N PHE A 65 1.72 -0.28 -21.53
CA PHE A 65 0.66 0.47 -20.86
C PHE A 65 0.69 1.95 -21.25
N LEU A 66 1.86 2.59 -21.17
CA LEU A 66 2.02 4.01 -21.48
C LEU A 66 1.80 4.35 -22.96
N LYS A 67 1.95 3.38 -23.88
CA LYS A 67 1.66 3.56 -25.31
C LYS A 67 0.17 3.40 -25.62
N GLU A 68 -0.52 2.50 -24.92
CA GLU A 68 -1.94 2.18 -25.15
C GLU A 68 -2.88 3.15 -24.43
N GLU A 69 -2.52 3.62 -23.25
CA GLU A 69 -3.39 4.41 -22.38
C GLU A 69 -3.03 5.89 -22.37
N ALA A 70 -3.93 6.72 -22.89
CA ALA A 70 -3.78 8.18 -22.91
C ALA A 70 -4.17 8.86 -21.59
N SER A 71 -4.50 8.10 -20.53
CA SER A 71 -4.95 8.67 -19.26
C SER A 71 -3.79 9.28 -18.45
N SER A 72 -4.04 10.40 -17.78
CA SER A 72 -3.05 11.03 -16.90
C SER A 72 -2.71 10.09 -15.74
N ILE A 73 -1.43 9.96 -15.40
CA ILE A 73 -0.93 9.19 -14.26
C ILE A 73 -0.08 10.14 -13.42
N ASP A 74 -0.42 10.30 -12.15
CA ASP A 74 0.32 11.15 -11.23
C ASP A 74 1.56 10.44 -10.67
N TYR A 75 1.46 9.12 -10.44
CA TYR A 75 2.55 8.30 -9.90
C TYR A 75 2.55 6.88 -10.45
N LEU A 76 3.75 6.32 -10.64
CA LEU A 76 4.01 4.89 -10.73
C LEU A 76 4.37 4.37 -9.33
N SER A 77 3.49 3.59 -8.71
CA SER A 77 3.67 3.10 -7.34
C SER A 77 4.20 1.68 -7.30
N LEU A 78 5.41 1.49 -6.77
CA LEU A 78 5.96 0.17 -6.47
C LEU A 78 5.43 -0.33 -5.13
N GLY A 79 4.65 -1.42 -5.17
CA GLY A 79 4.00 -2.01 -4.00
C GLY A 79 2.71 -2.75 -4.37
N GLY A 80 1.91 -3.14 -3.38
CA GLY A 80 0.55 -3.64 -3.61
C GLY A 80 0.31 -5.07 -3.15
N SER A 81 1.15 -6.01 -3.53
CA SER A 81 0.98 -7.45 -3.18
C SER A 81 1.82 -7.94 -2.01
N GLY A 82 2.81 -7.18 -1.58
CA GLY A 82 3.76 -7.58 -0.54
C GLY A 82 4.76 -6.48 -0.23
N GLU A 83 5.91 -6.84 0.32
CA GLU A 83 6.98 -5.88 0.61
C GLU A 83 7.89 -5.68 -0.62
N PRO A 84 7.85 -4.53 -1.32
CA PRO A 84 8.58 -4.34 -2.57
C PRO A 84 10.10 -4.36 -2.41
N THR A 85 10.64 -4.00 -1.24
CA THR A 85 12.11 -3.99 -1.03
C THR A 85 12.74 -5.39 -0.95
N LEU A 86 11.91 -6.44 -0.82
CA LEU A 86 12.34 -7.82 -1.03
C LEU A 86 12.74 -8.09 -2.48
N HIS A 87 12.31 -7.27 -3.43
CA HIS A 87 12.72 -7.41 -4.81
C HIS A 87 14.15 -6.92 -5.03
N SER A 88 15.08 -7.84 -5.28
CA SER A 88 16.51 -7.52 -5.50
C SER A 88 16.75 -6.64 -6.73
N GLY A 89 15.82 -6.64 -7.70
CA GLY A 89 15.87 -5.81 -8.91
C GLY A 89 15.26 -4.42 -8.78
N ILE A 90 14.73 -4.02 -7.61
CA ILE A 90 13.94 -2.77 -7.47
C ILE A 90 14.71 -1.52 -7.91
N GLY A 91 16.01 -1.41 -7.60
CA GLY A 91 16.81 -0.26 -8.06
C GLY A 91 17.02 -0.22 -9.57
N ARG A 92 17.16 -1.38 -10.22
CA ARG A 92 17.21 -1.46 -11.70
C ARG A 92 15.87 -1.06 -12.31
N LEU A 93 14.77 -1.50 -11.71
CA LEU A 93 13.44 -1.15 -12.16
C LEU A 93 13.18 0.35 -12.06
N ILE A 94 13.49 0.99 -10.94
CA ILE A 94 13.32 2.45 -10.77
C ILE A 94 14.11 3.20 -11.85
N ARG A 95 15.38 2.84 -12.07
CA ARG A 95 16.20 3.44 -13.13
C ARG A 95 15.63 3.21 -14.52
N GLY A 96 15.13 2.01 -14.80
CA GLY A 96 14.47 1.68 -16.07
C GLY A 96 13.22 2.52 -16.30
N ILE A 97 12.36 2.64 -15.29
CA ILE A 97 11.17 3.49 -15.33
C ILE A 97 11.54 4.96 -15.63
N LYS A 98 12.57 5.48 -14.96
CA LYS A 98 13.07 6.84 -15.19
C LYS A 98 13.64 7.08 -16.58
N ALA A 99 14.07 6.02 -17.28
CA ALA A 99 14.53 6.13 -18.65
C ALA A 99 13.39 6.16 -19.68
N ILE A 100 12.22 5.59 -19.35
CA ILE A 100 11.07 5.49 -20.27
C ILE A 100 10.03 6.59 -20.07
N THR A 101 9.95 7.21 -18.89
CA THR A 101 8.94 8.23 -18.58
C THR A 101 9.41 9.23 -17.52
N SER A 102 8.78 10.41 -17.52
CA SER A 102 8.96 11.45 -16.50
C SER A 102 7.97 11.34 -15.34
N ILE A 103 7.01 10.40 -15.39
CA ILE A 103 6.05 10.18 -14.30
C ILE A 103 6.81 9.83 -13.01
N PRO A 104 6.51 10.50 -11.88
CA PRO A 104 7.13 10.20 -10.59
C PRO A 104 6.94 8.74 -10.15
N VAL A 105 7.98 8.18 -9.53
CA VAL A 105 8.00 6.85 -8.94
C VAL A 105 7.86 6.96 -7.42
N ALA A 106 6.82 6.31 -6.90
CA ALA A 106 6.57 6.19 -5.47
C ALA A 106 6.87 4.76 -5.00
N VAL A 107 7.48 4.59 -3.82
CA VAL A 107 7.74 3.26 -3.24
C VAL A 107 7.01 3.15 -1.91
N ILE A 108 6.06 2.22 -1.81
CA ILE A 108 5.28 1.97 -0.59
C ILE A 108 5.85 0.76 0.12
N THR A 109 6.49 0.96 1.27
CA THR A 109 7.31 -0.07 1.94
C THR A 109 7.03 -0.09 3.44
N ASN A 110 7.17 -1.26 4.06
CA ASN A 110 7.07 -1.40 5.51
C ASN A 110 8.36 -1.03 6.25
N GLY A 111 9.40 -0.57 5.55
CA GLY A 111 10.63 -0.04 6.14
C GLY A 111 11.59 -1.09 6.71
N ALA A 112 11.22 -2.38 6.72
CA ALA A 112 11.96 -3.43 7.42
C ALA A 112 13.42 -3.57 6.98
N LEU A 113 13.68 -3.47 5.68
CA LEU A 113 15.00 -3.76 5.10
C LEU A 113 15.92 -2.54 5.01
N PHE A 114 15.50 -1.38 5.52
CA PHE A 114 16.30 -0.15 5.45
C PHE A 114 17.59 -0.22 6.28
N TYR A 115 17.76 -1.21 7.16
CA TYR A 115 19.05 -1.46 7.82
C TYR A 115 20.15 -1.88 6.83
N GLU A 116 19.78 -2.44 5.68
CA GLU A 116 20.72 -2.82 4.62
C GLU A 116 21.05 -1.63 3.74
N GLN A 117 22.35 -1.30 3.63
CA GLN A 117 22.80 -0.21 2.77
C GLN A 117 22.40 -0.40 1.31
N SER A 118 22.46 -1.63 0.79
CA SER A 118 22.08 -1.93 -0.60
C SER A 118 20.61 -1.60 -0.89
N VAL A 119 19.71 -1.82 0.07
CA VAL A 119 18.29 -1.45 -0.07
C VAL A 119 18.15 0.07 -0.13
N ARG A 120 18.86 0.81 0.74
CA ARG A 120 18.87 2.27 0.71
C ARG A 120 19.35 2.80 -0.64
N ASP A 121 20.46 2.24 -1.15
CA ASP A 121 21.05 2.63 -2.44
C ASP A 121 20.10 2.35 -3.62
N ASP A 122 19.37 1.24 -3.58
CA ASP A 122 18.39 0.88 -4.62
C ASP A 122 17.24 1.88 -4.73
N LEU A 123 16.88 2.57 -3.65
CA LEU A 123 15.74 3.50 -3.63
C LEU A 123 16.10 4.96 -3.92
N LEU A 124 17.39 5.29 -4.10
CA LEU A 124 17.86 6.69 -4.23
C LEU A 124 17.27 7.46 -5.41
N MET A 125 16.82 6.75 -6.46
CA MET A 125 16.23 7.35 -7.66
C MET A 125 14.70 7.47 -7.63
N ALA A 126 14.06 7.03 -6.55
CA ALA A 126 12.63 7.26 -6.33
C ALA A 126 12.37 8.74 -6.00
N ASP A 127 11.20 9.26 -6.37
CA ASP A 127 10.83 10.64 -6.04
C ASP A 127 10.21 10.73 -4.65
N VAL A 128 9.43 9.70 -4.29
CA VAL A 128 8.76 9.60 -2.99
C VAL A 128 8.89 8.19 -2.44
N VAL A 129 9.29 8.07 -1.18
CA VAL A 129 9.27 6.81 -0.44
C VAL A 129 8.30 6.96 0.73
N LEU A 130 7.40 5.99 0.86
CA LEU A 130 6.35 5.94 1.86
C LEU A 130 6.62 4.76 2.81
N PRO A 131 7.57 4.89 3.76
CA PRO A 131 7.83 3.85 4.75
C PRO A 131 6.73 3.83 5.82
N SER A 132 6.35 2.64 6.29
CA SER A 132 5.48 2.48 7.47
C SER A 132 6.28 2.33 8.76
N MET A 133 5.84 2.99 9.84
CA MET A 133 6.39 2.85 11.19
C MET A 133 5.23 2.82 12.20
N ASP A 134 4.57 1.66 12.33
CA ASP A 134 3.36 1.53 13.16
C ASP A 134 3.64 1.28 14.63
N ALA A 135 4.89 0.98 14.99
CA ALA A 135 5.34 0.80 16.36
C ALA A 135 6.86 0.95 16.46
N VAL A 136 7.31 1.39 17.63
CA VAL A 136 8.71 1.62 17.98
C VAL A 136 9.10 0.87 19.26
N SER A 137 8.14 0.50 20.11
CA SER A 137 8.41 -0.44 21.21
C SER A 137 8.26 -1.89 20.75
N ARG A 138 9.10 -2.77 21.32
CA ARG A 138 9.14 -4.19 20.93
C ARG A 138 7.80 -4.89 21.11
N ASP A 139 7.12 -4.68 22.23
CA ASP A 139 5.85 -5.33 22.53
C ASP A 139 4.73 -4.91 21.59
N VAL A 140 4.64 -3.61 21.27
CA VAL A 140 3.66 -3.10 20.30
C VAL A 140 4.00 -3.58 18.89
N PHE A 141 5.29 -3.56 18.51
CA PHE A 141 5.76 -3.99 17.19
C PHE A 141 5.51 -5.48 16.93
N GLU A 142 5.78 -6.33 17.92
CA GLU A 142 5.46 -7.77 17.87
C GLU A 142 3.95 -8.02 17.78
N LYS A 143 3.13 -7.19 18.46
CA LYS A 143 1.68 -7.29 18.42
C LYS A 143 1.07 -6.84 17.09
N ILE A 144 1.53 -5.72 16.52
CA ILE A 144 0.91 -5.08 15.35
C ILE A 144 1.50 -5.54 14.02
N ASN A 145 2.84 -5.62 13.89
CA ASN A 145 3.52 -5.97 12.63
C ASN A 145 3.96 -7.44 12.57
N ARG A 146 4.13 -8.11 13.73
CA ARG A 146 4.54 -9.53 13.82
C ARG A 146 5.79 -9.86 12.96
N PRO A 147 6.92 -9.17 13.18
CA PRO A 147 8.16 -9.36 12.42
C PRO A 147 8.78 -10.75 12.65
N ASN A 148 9.98 -10.98 12.11
CA ASN A 148 10.84 -12.04 12.60
C ASN A 148 11.34 -11.67 14.02
N PRO A 149 11.34 -12.58 15.00
CA PRO A 149 11.75 -12.27 16.38
C PRO A 149 13.15 -11.65 16.53
N SER A 150 14.06 -11.95 15.60
CA SER A 150 15.42 -11.42 15.57
C SER A 150 15.53 -9.98 15.06
N PHE A 151 14.47 -9.48 14.41
CA PHE A 151 14.40 -8.10 13.95
C PHE A 151 13.77 -7.22 15.02
N SER A 152 14.30 -6.01 15.18
CA SER A 152 13.89 -5.10 16.25
C SER A 152 13.41 -3.76 15.67
N PRO A 153 12.49 -3.07 16.34
CA PRO A 153 12.00 -1.77 15.88
C PRO A 153 13.12 -0.71 15.86
N GLU A 154 14.13 -0.83 16.71
CA GLU A 154 15.29 0.07 16.72
C GLU A 154 16.06 -0.01 15.40
N ARG A 155 16.29 -1.23 14.87
CA ARG A 155 16.96 -1.42 13.56
C ARG A 155 16.17 -0.83 12.41
N MET A 156 14.84 -0.87 12.48
CA MET A 156 13.97 -0.21 11.49
C MET A 156 14.14 1.31 11.55
N VAL A 157 14.07 1.91 12.75
CA VAL A 157 14.23 3.35 12.94
C VAL A 157 15.62 3.81 12.49
N GLU A 158 16.68 3.12 12.92
CA GLU A 158 18.06 3.38 12.50
C GLU A 158 18.21 3.34 10.97
N GLY A 159 17.62 2.32 10.33
CA GLY A 159 17.63 2.20 8.87
C GLY A 159 16.98 3.41 8.17
N LEU A 160 15.84 3.88 8.67
CA LEU A 160 15.15 5.05 8.14
C LEU A 160 15.93 6.34 8.39
N VAL A 161 16.59 6.47 9.55
CA VAL A 161 17.47 7.60 9.86
C VAL A 161 18.67 7.64 8.91
N GLU A 162 19.33 6.51 8.67
CA GLU A 162 20.43 6.43 7.69
C GLU A 162 19.95 6.72 6.27
N PHE A 163 18.75 6.28 5.90
CA PHE A 163 18.19 6.57 4.59
C PHE A 163 17.91 8.05 4.37
N ARG A 164 17.34 8.75 5.36
CA ARG A 164 17.10 10.20 5.27
C ARG A 164 18.39 10.98 4.96
N LYS A 165 19.55 10.54 5.47
CA LYS A 165 20.84 11.22 5.24
C LYS A 165 21.27 11.21 3.78
N VAL A 166 20.89 10.17 3.03
CA VAL A 166 21.33 9.95 1.64
C VAL A 166 20.23 10.17 0.62
N PHE A 167 18.97 10.09 1.01
CA PHE A 167 17.83 10.25 0.12
C PHE A 167 17.46 11.73 -0.08
N ASN A 168 17.41 12.18 -1.32
CA ASN A 168 17.07 13.56 -1.69
C ASN A 168 15.60 13.74 -2.08
N GLY A 169 14.84 12.66 -2.25
CA GLY A 169 13.41 12.72 -2.50
C GLY A 169 12.60 12.97 -1.22
N GLN A 170 11.29 12.81 -1.33
CA GLN A 170 10.36 13.01 -0.22
C GLN A 170 10.12 11.73 0.57
N ILE A 171 10.18 11.82 1.90
CA ILE A 171 9.79 10.73 2.80
C ILE A 171 8.42 11.07 3.40
N TRP A 172 7.40 10.29 3.05
CA TRP A 172 6.07 10.39 3.65
C TRP A 172 5.84 9.20 4.56
N LEU A 173 6.18 9.37 5.85
CA LEU A 173 6.12 8.31 6.83
C LEU A 173 4.65 7.97 7.15
N GLU A 174 4.23 6.74 6.90
CA GLU A 174 2.90 6.25 7.27
C GLU A 174 2.92 5.66 8.69
N ILE A 175 1.91 6.02 9.48
CA ILE A 175 1.62 5.38 10.76
C ILE A 175 0.16 4.95 10.74
N LEU A 176 -0.09 3.64 10.75
CA LEU A 176 -1.43 3.10 10.87
C LEU A 176 -1.76 2.79 12.33
N PHE A 177 -2.78 3.47 12.86
CA PHE A 177 -3.26 3.27 14.21
C PHE A 177 -4.34 2.19 14.30
N CYS A 178 -4.16 1.27 15.26
CA CYS A 178 -5.13 0.28 15.65
C CYS A 178 -5.51 0.51 17.12
N LYS A 179 -6.80 0.67 17.38
CA LYS A 179 -7.32 1.09 18.69
C LYS A 179 -6.94 0.09 19.78
N GLY A 180 -6.40 0.60 20.89
CA GLY A 180 -5.93 -0.22 22.01
C GLY A 180 -4.68 -1.05 21.72
N VAL A 181 -3.96 -0.74 20.64
CA VAL A 181 -2.71 -1.43 20.26
C VAL A 181 -1.53 -0.47 20.32
N ASN A 182 -1.52 0.55 19.47
CA ASN A 182 -0.41 1.49 19.32
C ASN A 182 -0.81 2.96 19.57
N ASP A 183 -1.99 3.20 20.14
CA ASP A 183 -2.57 4.54 20.37
C ASP A 183 -2.38 5.05 21.82
N HIS A 184 -1.61 4.35 22.66
CA HIS A 184 -1.39 4.76 24.04
C HIS A 184 -0.28 5.82 24.17
N PRO A 185 -0.34 6.74 25.16
CA PRO A 185 0.56 7.89 25.25
C PRO A 185 2.06 7.56 25.24
N GLY A 186 2.46 6.47 25.90
CA GLY A 186 3.85 6.04 25.93
C GLY A 186 4.40 5.63 24.56
N GLU A 187 3.59 5.03 23.70
CA GLU A 187 4.00 4.70 22.34
C GLU A 187 4.04 5.92 21.43
N LEU A 188 3.02 6.79 21.54
CA LEU A 188 2.99 8.05 20.80
C LEU A 188 4.24 8.91 21.07
N LEU A 189 4.68 8.99 22.33
CA LEU A 189 5.90 9.73 22.69
C LEU A 189 7.14 9.14 21.99
N ARG A 190 7.32 7.83 22.04
CA ARG A 190 8.46 7.17 21.37
C ARG A 190 8.39 7.32 19.84
N MET A 191 7.19 7.24 19.26
CA MET A 191 7.00 7.50 17.83
C MET A 191 7.42 8.92 17.48
N LYS A 192 7.07 9.91 18.33
CA LYS A 192 7.49 11.31 18.14
C LYS A 192 9.02 11.44 18.17
N GLU A 193 9.69 10.81 19.13
CA GLU A 193 11.16 10.78 19.21
C GLU A 193 11.80 10.13 17.98
N ALA A 194 11.21 9.05 17.45
CA ALA A 194 11.67 8.41 16.22
C ALA A 194 11.44 9.30 14.98
N ILE A 195 10.27 9.96 14.89
CA ILE A 195 9.94 10.92 13.82
C ILE A 195 10.94 12.09 13.81
N ASP A 196 11.32 12.62 14.98
CA ASP A 196 12.27 13.72 15.10
C ASP A 196 13.68 13.35 14.61
N GLN A 197 14.04 12.06 14.71
CA GLN A 197 15.28 11.50 14.18
C GLN A 197 15.19 11.23 12.67
N ILE A 198 14.10 10.61 12.21
CA ILE A 198 13.87 10.26 10.79
C ILE A 198 13.69 11.52 9.94
N ARG A 199 13.11 12.58 10.50
CA ARG A 199 12.81 13.86 9.84
C ARG A 199 12.07 13.67 8.50
N PRO A 200 10.90 13.01 8.49
CA PRO A 200 10.12 12.87 7.27
C PRO A 200 9.61 14.23 6.80
N ASP A 201 9.27 14.32 5.51
CA ASP A 201 8.65 15.50 4.90
C ASP A 201 7.16 15.59 5.30
N GLN A 202 6.49 14.44 5.41
CA GLN A 202 5.10 14.32 5.87
C GLN A 202 4.91 13.12 6.79
N ILE A 203 3.95 13.21 7.71
CA ILE A 203 3.53 12.12 8.58
C ILE A 203 2.07 11.78 8.22
N HIS A 204 1.88 10.67 7.52
CA HIS A 204 0.58 10.19 7.07
C HIS A 204 -0.06 9.34 8.15
N ILE A 205 -1.06 9.88 8.82
CA ILE A 205 -1.79 9.19 9.87
C ILE A 205 -2.99 8.47 9.24
N ASN A 206 -3.05 7.16 9.49
CA ASN A 206 -4.09 6.29 8.96
C ASN A 206 -4.66 5.40 10.08
N THR A 207 -5.78 4.75 9.81
CA THR A 207 -6.46 3.84 10.75
C THR A 207 -7.08 2.68 9.98
N VAL A 208 -7.61 1.66 10.67
CA VAL A 208 -8.21 0.47 10.07
C VAL A 208 -9.55 0.81 9.38
N VAL A 209 -9.50 1.42 8.20
CA VAL A 209 -10.68 1.84 7.41
C VAL A 209 -11.18 0.77 6.44
N ARG A 210 -10.47 -0.36 6.36
CA ARG A 210 -10.81 -1.49 5.49
C ARG A 210 -10.72 -2.80 6.24
N PRO A 211 -11.44 -3.84 5.79
CA PRO A 211 -11.43 -5.15 6.44
C PRO A 211 -9.99 -5.67 6.68
N PRO A 212 -9.57 -5.82 7.94
CA PRO A 212 -8.21 -6.25 8.27
C PRO A 212 -8.05 -7.78 8.17
N SER A 213 -6.79 -8.23 8.21
CA SER A 213 -6.41 -9.65 8.32
C SER A 213 -6.88 -10.26 9.64
N GLU A 214 -6.81 -9.52 10.74
CA GLU A 214 -7.30 -9.89 12.06
C GLU A 214 -8.56 -9.10 12.41
N LYS A 215 -9.69 -9.78 12.64
CA LYS A 215 -11.01 -9.13 12.86
C LYS A 215 -11.07 -8.22 14.09
N TRP A 216 -10.17 -8.40 15.05
CA TRP A 216 -10.10 -7.60 16.26
C TRP A 216 -9.29 -6.30 16.08
N ALA A 217 -8.57 -6.15 14.96
CA ALA A 217 -7.97 -4.87 14.62
C ALA A 217 -9.08 -3.87 14.27
N THR A 218 -9.16 -2.78 15.02
CA THR A 218 -10.28 -1.82 14.95
C THR A 218 -9.78 -0.40 14.76
N PRO A 219 -10.57 0.46 14.08
CA PRO A 219 -10.16 1.83 13.84
C PRO A 219 -10.29 2.70 15.09
N LEU A 220 -9.45 3.72 15.15
CA LEU A 220 -9.68 4.92 15.94
C LEU A 220 -10.84 5.74 15.36
N SER A 221 -11.56 6.44 16.22
CA SER A 221 -12.54 7.45 15.83
C SER A 221 -11.87 8.71 15.26
N GLN A 222 -12.64 9.49 14.49
CA GLN A 222 -12.17 10.77 13.94
C GLN A 222 -11.57 11.70 15.00
N LYS A 223 -12.23 11.82 16.16
CA LYS A 223 -11.75 12.64 17.29
C LYS A 223 -10.44 12.13 17.88
N GLU A 224 -10.22 10.82 17.92
CA GLU A 224 -8.95 10.24 18.38
C GLU A 224 -7.84 10.52 17.35
N MET A 225 -8.14 10.38 16.06
CA MET A 225 -7.21 10.69 14.97
C MET A 225 -6.80 12.17 14.95
N GLU A 226 -7.75 13.09 15.14
CA GLU A 226 -7.47 14.54 15.23
C GLU A 226 -6.52 14.88 16.39
N LYS A 227 -6.72 14.27 17.57
CA LYS A 227 -5.79 14.44 18.70
C LYS A 227 -4.39 13.95 18.39
N ILE A 228 -4.26 12.81 17.69
CA ILE A 228 -2.95 12.27 17.29
C ILE A 228 -2.29 13.20 16.26
N LYS A 229 -3.06 13.75 15.31
CA LYS A 229 -2.57 14.75 14.36
C LYS A 229 -2.02 15.98 15.08
N GLU A 230 -2.78 16.54 16.01
CA GLU A 230 -2.35 17.67 16.84
C GLU A 230 -1.06 17.35 17.61
N PHE A 231 -0.96 16.14 18.16
CA PHE A 231 0.21 15.68 18.92
C PHE A 231 1.48 15.57 18.06
N PHE A 232 1.39 15.07 16.83
CA PHE A 232 2.53 14.98 15.91
C PHE A 232 2.88 16.30 15.24
N GLY A 233 1.95 17.26 15.17
CA GLY A 233 2.21 18.63 14.74
C GLY A 233 1.99 18.86 13.25
N GLU A 234 2.58 19.93 12.71
CA GLU A 234 2.21 20.49 11.40
C GLU A 234 2.44 19.55 10.21
N LYS A 235 3.44 18.66 10.29
CA LYS A 235 3.71 17.67 9.25
C LYS A 235 2.70 16.53 9.21
N ALA A 236 1.84 16.43 10.23
CA ALA A 236 0.87 15.37 10.35
C ALA A 236 -0.39 15.62 9.53
N ILE A 237 -0.72 14.66 8.68
CA ILE A 237 -1.84 14.71 7.75
C ILE A 237 -2.69 13.48 7.99
N LEU A 238 -3.99 13.69 8.24
CA LEU A 238 -4.97 12.61 8.26
C LEU A 238 -5.24 12.19 6.82
N ILE A 239 -4.97 10.93 6.49
CA ILE A 239 -5.30 10.41 5.18
C ILE A 239 -6.83 10.25 5.09
N PRO A 240 -7.53 10.97 4.20
CA PRO A 240 -8.99 10.92 4.11
C PRO A 240 -9.45 9.53 3.72
N GLU A 241 -10.67 9.10 4.07
CA GLU A 241 -11.18 7.78 3.65
C GLU A 241 -11.16 7.63 2.12
N PHE A 242 -11.46 8.70 1.35
CA PHE A 242 -11.20 8.80 -0.10
C PHE A 242 -11.09 10.25 -0.60
N ASP A 243 -10.33 10.44 -1.68
CA ASP A 243 -10.25 11.68 -2.48
C ASP A 243 -10.94 11.49 -3.86
N ARG A 244 -11.55 12.56 -4.37
CA ARG A 244 -12.46 12.58 -5.52
C ARG A 244 -11.68 12.75 -6.83
N HIS A 245 -11.43 11.67 -7.56
CA HIS A 245 -11.04 11.77 -8.97
C HIS A 245 -11.98 10.95 -9.82
N SER A 246 -12.75 11.64 -10.66
CA SER A 246 -13.60 11.08 -11.72
C SER A 246 -12.77 10.45 -12.84
N PHE A 247 -13.37 9.50 -13.55
CA PHE A 247 -12.79 8.66 -14.60
C PHE A 247 -13.68 8.80 -15.83
N VAL A 248 -13.08 8.90 -17.02
CA VAL A 248 -13.82 8.64 -18.26
C VAL A 248 -13.46 7.23 -18.69
N LEU A 249 -14.38 6.28 -18.50
CA LEU A 249 -14.24 4.90 -18.97
C LEU A 249 -14.92 4.76 -20.33
N ALA A 250 -14.14 4.68 -21.40
CA ALA A 250 -14.67 4.33 -22.72
C ALA A 250 -14.31 2.87 -23.05
N GLY A 251 -15.32 1.98 -23.06
CA GLY A 251 -15.27 0.72 -23.82
C GLY A 251 -14.56 -0.50 -23.20
N ARG A 252 -14.50 -0.64 -21.87
CA ARG A 252 -13.92 -1.84 -21.21
C ARG A 252 -14.98 -2.76 -20.59
N ASP A 253 -14.61 -4.04 -20.39
CA ASP A 253 -15.41 -5.02 -19.63
C ASP A 253 -15.46 -4.60 -18.14
N MET A 254 -16.64 -4.20 -17.68
CA MET A 254 -16.86 -3.69 -16.33
C MET A 254 -16.60 -4.74 -15.25
N GLU A 255 -16.94 -6.01 -15.49
CA GLU A 255 -16.70 -7.08 -14.52
C GLU A 255 -15.21 -7.32 -14.32
N GLU A 256 -14.44 -7.33 -15.40
CA GLU A 256 -12.99 -7.51 -15.32
C GLU A 256 -12.30 -6.36 -14.60
N GLU A 257 -12.74 -5.11 -14.82
CA GLU A 257 -12.20 -3.93 -14.15
C GLU A 257 -12.50 -3.96 -12.65
N ILE A 258 -13.74 -4.29 -12.25
CA ILE A 258 -14.10 -4.49 -10.84
C ILE A 258 -13.19 -5.55 -10.21
N LEU A 259 -12.99 -6.69 -10.88
CA LEU A 259 -12.12 -7.75 -10.38
C LEU A 259 -10.66 -7.29 -10.24
N ASN A 260 -10.13 -6.54 -11.21
CA ASN A 260 -8.76 -6.03 -11.17
C ASN A 260 -8.54 -5.12 -9.96
N ILE A 261 -9.53 -4.27 -9.62
CA ILE A 261 -9.48 -3.42 -8.43
C ILE A 261 -9.59 -4.25 -7.15
N LEU A 262 -10.57 -5.17 -7.08
CA LEU A 262 -10.87 -5.96 -5.88
C LEU A 262 -9.84 -7.04 -5.57
N ARG A 263 -9.04 -7.51 -6.55
CA ARG A 263 -7.91 -8.41 -6.32
C ARG A 263 -6.85 -7.82 -5.37
N ARG A 264 -6.79 -6.50 -5.24
CA ARG A 264 -5.75 -5.80 -4.46
C ARG A 264 -6.23 -5.31 -3.10
N ARG A 265 -7.50 -4.92 -3.01
CA ARG A 265 -8.07 -4.42 -1.77
C ARG A 265 -9.59 -4.58 -1.74
N PRO A 266 -10.17 -4.92 -0.57
CA PRO A 266 -11.60 -4.84 -0.41
C PRO A 266 -12.09 -3.39 -0.56
N LEU A 267 -13.20 -3.19 -1.28
CA LEU A 267 -13.84 -1.89 -1.48
C LEU A 267 -15.36 -1.98 -1.31
N SER A 268 -15.99 -0.90 -0.82
CA SER A 268 -17.45 -0.81 -0.85
C SER A 268 -17.97 -0.48 -2.26
N LEU A 269 -19.28 -0.66 -2.50
CA LEU A 269 -19.88 -0.29 -3.79
C LEU A 269 -19.73 1.20 -4.08
N ASN A 270 -19.85 2.04 -3.05
CA ASN A 270 -19.63 3.48 -3.14
C ASN A 270 -18.17 3.82 -3.48
N ASP A 271 -17.21 3.05 -2.97
CA ASP A 271 -15.79 3.25 -3.28
C ASP A 271 -15.45 2.80 -4.70
N LEU A 272 -16.07 1.71 -5.19
CA LEU A 272 -15.97 1.29 -6.58
C LEU A 272 -16.58 2.35 -7.50
N SER A 273 -17.77 2.85 -7.18
CA SER A 273 -18.46 3.91 -7.92
C SER A 273 -17.59 5.14 -8.07
N LYS A 274 -17.06 5.67 -6.97
CA LYS A 274 -16.15 6.82 -7.00
C LYS A 274 -14.85 6.52 -7.73
N GLY A 275 -14.30 5.33 -7.53
CA GLY A 275 -13.01 4.93 -8.09
C GLY A 275 -13.06 4.52 -9.56
N MET A 276 -14.24 4.33 -10.13
CA MET A 276 -14.47 4.05 -11.54
C MET A 276 -15.26 5.18 -12.22
N ASP A 277 -15.75 6.16 -11.45
CA ASP A 277 -16.68 7.21 -11.88
C ASP A 277 -17.90 6.68 -12.64
N ILE A 278 -18.43 5.56 -12.12
CA ILE A 278 -19.63 4.92 -12.61
C ILE A 278 -20.69 5.04 -11.52
N PRO A 279 -21.95 5.40 -11.84
CA PRO A 279 -23.04 5.41 -10.87
C PRO A 279 -23.16 4.09 -10.10
N VAL A 280 -23.51 4.17 -8.82
CA VAL A 280 -23.66 2.99 -7.94
C VAL A 280 -24.64 1.98 -8.54
N GLU A 281 -25.72 2.49 -9.13
CA GLU A 281 -26.82 1.73 -9.72
C GLU A 281 -26.34 0.87 -10.90
N GLU A 282 -25.39 1.39 -11.68
CA GLU A 282 -24.81 0.67 -12.81
C GLU A 282 -23.88 -0.45 -12.33
N LEU A 283 -23.04 -0.17 -11.33
CA LEU A 283 -22.14 -1.16 -10.74
C LEU A 283 -22.85 -2.28 -9.98
N GLU A 284 -24.00 -2.00 -9.37
CA GLU A 284 -24.72 -2.94 -8.52
C GLU A 284 -25.02 -4.26 -9.27
N SER A 285 -25.45 -4.14 -10.53
CA SER A 285 -25.75 -5.29 -11.40
C SER A 285 -24.52 -6.17 -11.65
N HIS A 286 -23.37 -5.56 -11.96
CA HIS A 286 -22.11 -6.26 -12.21
C HIS A 286 -21.54 -6.91 -10.95
N VAL A 287 -21.59 -6.20 -9.81
CA VAL A 287 -21.17 -6.73 -8.51
C VAL A 287 -22.04 -7.91 -8.11
N GLN A 288 -23.36 -7.84 -8.32
CA GLN A 288 -24.27 -8.94 -8.03
C GLN A 288 -23.99 -10.16 -8.91
N LEU A 289 -23.71 -9.97 -10.21
CA LEU A 289 -23.31 -11.05 -11.12
C LEU A 289 -22.02 -11.73 -10.64
N LEU A 290 -21.00 -10.95 -10.24
CA LEU A 290 -19.73 -11.48 -9.73
C LEU A 290 -19.90 -12.26 -8.41
N ILE A 291 -20.83 -11.86 -7.55
CA ILE A 291 -21.19 -12.62 -6.34
C ILE A 291 -21.88 -13.94 -6.71
N GLN A 292 -22.82 -13.91 -7.66
CA GLN A 292 -23.50 -15.12 -8.13
C GLN A 292 -22.53 -16.12 -8.77
N LYS A 293 -21.54 -15.61 -9.52
CA LYS A 293 -20.44 -16.38 -10.11
C LYS A 293 -19.42 -16.87 -9.06
N ARG A 294 -19.56 -16.48 -7.79
CA ARG A 294 -18.60 -16.77 -6.70
C ARG A 294 -17.18 -16.33 -7.01
N THR A 295 -17.05 -15.24 -7.76
CA THR A 295 -15.76 -14.62 -8.08
C THR A 295 -15.38 -13.59 -7.02
N ILE A 296 -16.38 -12.96 -6.39
CA ILE A 296 -16.22 -12.06 -5.26
C ILE A 296 -17.19 -12.44 -4.14
N LYS A 297 -16.89 -12.01 -2.92
CA LYS A 297 -17.74 -12.17 -1.75
C LYS A 297 -17.93 -10.82 -1.03
N ALA A 298 -19.04 -10.70 -0.31
CA ALA A 298 -19.34 -9.56 0.53
C ALA A 298 -18.92 -9.79 1.98
N ARG A 299 -18.36 -8.76 2.62
CA ARG A 299 -17.96 -8.75 4.02
C ARG A 299 -18.42 -7.46 4.69
N SER A 300 -19.15 -7.58 5.79
CA SER A 300 -19.54 -6.42 6.60
C SER A 300 -18.38 -5.97 7.49
N PHE A 301 -18.10 -4.68 7.49
CA PHE A 301 -17.09 -4.04 8.34
C PHE A 301 -17.45 -2.57 8.57
N GLY A 302 -17.42 -2.11 9.84
CA GLY A 302 -17.69 -0.72 10.17
C GLY A 302 -19.08 -0.21 9.76
N GLY A 303 -20.10 -1.08 9.71
CA GLY A 303 -21.45 -0.73 9.26
C GLY A 303 -21.62 -0.63 7.73
N SER A 304 -20.56 -0.90 6.97
CA SER A 304 -20.58 -0.90 5.50
C SER A 304 -20.30 -2.30 4.94
N ILE A 305 -20.72 -2.54 3.70
CA ILE A 305 -20.42 -3.78 2.97
C ILE A 305 -19.21 -3.53 2.07
N PHE A 306 -18.20 -4.37 2.20
CA PHE A 306 -17.04 -4.42 1.33
C PHE A 306 -17.08 -5.69 0.48
N TYR A 307 -16.65 -5.58 -0.77
CA TYR A 307 -16.48 -6.71 -1.68
C TYR A 307 -15.01 -7.04 -1.80
N GLU A 308 -14.67 -8.32 -1.84
CA GLU A 308 -13.31 -8.83 -2.01
C GLU A 308 -13.33 -10.07 -2.91
N VAL A 309 -12.24 -10.33 -3.63
CA VAL A 309 -12.15 -11.52 -4.49
C VAL A 309 -12.22 -12.79 -3.62
N GLU A 310 -13.07 -13.72 -4.03
CA GLU A 310 -13.11 -15.05 -3.43
C GLU A 310 -11.86 -15.79 -3.93
N LYS A 311 -10.97 -16.20 -3.00
CA LYS A 311 -9.80 -16.98 -3.37
C LYS A 311 -10.28 -18.19 -4.16
N GLU A 312 -9.85 -18.33 -5.41
CA GLU A 312 -9.92 -19.62 -6.09
C GLU A 312 -9.25 -20.62 -5.15
N ILE A 313 -10.04 -21.56 -4.64
CA ILE A 313 -9.47 -22.82 -4.19
C ILE A 313 -8.88 -23.38 -5.48
N GLU A 314 -7.56 -23.28 -5.66
CA GLU A 314 -6.85 -24.01 -6.70
C GLU A 314 -7.35 -25.45 -6.61
N ARG A 315 -8.22 -25.82 -7.55
CA ARG A 315 -8.57 -27.21 -7.76
C ARG A 315 -7.31 -27.84 -8.33
N SER A 316 -6.51 -28.38 -7.42
CA SER A 316 -5.62 -29.54 -7.54
C SER A 316 -5.22 -29.97 -8.94
#